data_AF-A0A2M7PTP9-F1
#
_entry.id   AF-A0A2M7PTP9-F1
#
_cell.length_a   1.000
_cell.length_b   1.000
_cell.length_c   1.000
_cell.angle_alpha   90.00
_cell.angle_beta   90.00
_cell.angle_gamma   90.00
#
_symmetry.space_group_name_H-M   'P 1'
#
loop_
_entity.id
_entity.type
_entity.pdbx_description
1 polymer ?
#
loop_
_entity_poly.entity_id
_entity_poly.type
_entity_poly.pdbx_seq_one_letter_code
_entity_poly.pdbx_strand_id
1 'polypeptide(L)' 'YIRVFVHQEGKKFYAKPVLGKSGLISTMVRASGLIKIGLNIEGLEKGSKVVVKLF' A
#
# COMPACT_ATOMS: atom_id res chain seq x y z
N TYR A 1 9.58 1.17 -1.87
CA TYR A 1 8.27 0.52 -2.07
C TYR A 1 7.60 0.35 -0.73
N ILE A 2 6.28 0.59 -0.65
CA ILE A 2 5.49 0.41 0.57
C ILE A 2 4.47 -0.70 0.34
N ARG A 3 4.29 -1.58 1.33
CA ARG A 3 3.28 -2.64 1.33
C ARG A 3 1.91 -2.05 1.58
N VAL A 4 0.94 -2.42 0.77
CA VAL A 4 -0.45 -1.97 0.91
C VAL A 4 -1.40 -3.15 0.89
N PHE A 5 -2.48 -3.01 1.65
CA PHE A 5 -3.66 -3.83 1.56
C PHE A 5 -4.67 -3.11 0.67
N VAL A 6 -5.12 -3.78 -0.39
CA VAL A 6 -6.16 -3.25 -1.28
C VAL A 6 -7.48 -3.82 -0.85
N HIS A 7 -8.46 -2.95 -0.62
CA HIS A 7 -9.83 -3.34 -0.35
C HIS A 7 -10.77 -2.59 -1.26
N GLN A 8 -11.88 -3.24 -1.59
CA GLN A 8 -12.95 -2.64 -2.35
C GLN A 8 -13.99 -2.09 -1.39
N GLU A 9 -14.41 -0.85 -1.62
CA GLU A 9 -15.52 -0.23 -0.90
C GLU A 9 -16.49 0.32 -1.95
N GLY A 10 -17.62 -0.38 -2.11
CA GLY A 10 -18.58 -0.16 -3.18
C GLY A 10 -17.96 -0.41 -4.58
N LYS A 11 -17.89 0.64 -5.40
CA LYS A 11 -17.32 0.60 -6.76
C LYS A 11 -15.87 1.09 -6.84
N LYS A 12 -15.24 1.44 -5.71
CA LYS A 12 -13.89 2.00 -5.67
C LYS A 12 -12.93 1.07 -4.93
N PHE A 13 -11.68 1.09 -5.36
CA PHE A 13 -10.58 0.40 -4.68
C PHE A 13 -9.78 1.39 -3.86
N TYR A 14 -9.42 0.99 -2.64
CA TYR A 14 -8.63 1.78 -1.71
C TYR A 14 -7.42 0.99 -1.25
N ALA A 15 -6.25 1.63 -1.32
CA ALA A 15 -4.99 1.09 -0.83
C ALA A 15 -4.69 1.65 0.56
N LYS A 16 -4.57 0.79 1.57
CA LYS A 16 -4.14 1.15 2.93
C LYS A 16 -2.71 0.66 3.17
N PRO A 17 -1.79 1.49 3.68
CA PRO A 17 -0.44 1.06 4.01
C PRO A 17 -0.47 0.04 5.15
N VAL A 18 0.28 -1.05 5.00
CA VAL A 18 0.47 -2.05 6.07
C VAL A 18 1.64 -1.56 6.94
N LEU A 19 1.30 -0.92 8.06
CA LEU A 19 2.27 -0.45 9.05
C LEU A 19 2.71 -1.62 9.94
N GLY A 20 4.03 -1.83 10.05
CA GLY A 20 4.62 -2.89 10.88
C GLY A 20 6.12 -3.01 10.66
N LYS A 21 6.85 -3.66 11.59
CA LYS A 21 8.29 -3.88 11.43
C LYS A 21 8.56 -4.71 10.17
N SER A 22 9.59 -4.31 9.42
CA SER A 22 9.91 -4.85 8.09
C SER A 22 10.10 -6.37 8.01
N GLY A 23 10.47 -7.02 9.13
CA GLY A 23 10.78 -8.45 9.23
C GLY A 23 9.64 -9.36 9.73
N LEU A 24 8.45 -8.84 9.98
CA LEU A 24 7.31 -9.68 10.39
C LEU A 24 6.63 -10.31 9.17
N ILE A 25 6.63 -11.64 9.10
CA ILE A 25 5.91 -12.43 8.07
C ILE A 25 4.43 -12.05 8.03
N SER A 26 3.84 -11.69 9.18
CA SER A 26 2.46 -11.22 9.28
C SER A 26 2.14 -9.99 8.42
N THR A 27 3.14 -9.15 8.12
CA THR A 27 2.97 -8.00 7.21
C THR A 27 2.97 -8.38 5.74
N MET A 28 3.56 -9.53 5.38
CA MET A 28 3.52 -10.06 4.00
C MET A 28 2.17 -10.72 3.71
N VAL A 29 1.64 -11.54 4.64
CA VAL A 29 0.35 -12.22 4.47
C VAL A 29 -0.82 -11.23 4.39
N ARG A 30 -0.71 -10.08 5.07
CA ARG A 30 -1.75 -9.03 5.05
C ARG A 30 -1.61 -8.04 3.89
N ALA A 31 -0.49 -8.03 3.19
CA ALA A 31 -0.29 -7.12 2.06
C ALA A 31 -0.79 -7.76 0.77
N SER A 32 -1.61 -7.03 0.02
CA SER A 32 -2.10 -7.47 -1.30
C SER A 32 -1.23 -6.96 -2.44
N GLY A 33 -0.40 -5.95 -2.18
CA GLY A 33 0.49 -5.37 -3.20
C GLY A 33 1.50 -4.38 -2.66
N LEU A 34 2.21 -3.77 -3.59
CA LEU A 34 3.23 -2.75 -3.35
C LEU A 34 2.90 -1.47 -4.10
N ILE A 35 3.16 -0.34 -3.46
CA ILE A 35 3.21 0.98 -4.10
C ILE A 35 4.64 1.46 -4.20
N LYS A 36 4.96 2.17 -5.28
CA LYS A 36 6.22 2.90 -5.43
C LYS A 36 5.99 4.35 -5.08
N ILE A 37 6.62 4.80 -4.02
CA ILE A 37 6.74 6.22 -3.67
C ILE A 37 7.98 6.74 -4.41
N GLY A 38 7.84 7.85 -5.12
CA GLY A 38 8.95 8.47 -5.83
C GLY A 38 10.06 8.88 -4.87
N LEU A 39 11.31 8.88 -5.34
CA LEU A 39 12.48 9.19 -4.51
C LEU A 39 12.50 10.63 -3.98
N ASN A 40 11.74 11.54 -4.62
CA ASN A 40 11.65 12.96 -4.27
C ASN A 40 10.33 13.34 -3.59
N ILE A 41 9.55 12.36 -3.10
CA ILE A 41 8.34 12.64 -2.33
C ILE A 41 8.50 12.07 -0.91
N GLU A 42 8.39 12.93 0.09
CA GLU A 42 8.48 12.55 1.50
C GLU A 42 7.34 11.61 1.92
N GLY A 43 6.21 11.67 1.21
CA GLY A 43 5.06 10.83 1.46
C GLY A 43 3.98 11.00 0.41
N LEU A 44 2.87 10.30 0.62
CA LEU A 44 1.65 10.44 -0.16
C LEU A 44 0.55 10.93 0.75
N GLU A 45 -0.19 11.93 0.29
CA GLU A 45 -1.35 12.44 1.02
C GLU A 45 -2.51 11.46 0.94
N LYS A 46 -3.32 11.38 2.01
CA LYS A 46 -4.52 10.53 2.03
C LYS A 46 -5.46 10.94 0.89
N GLY A 47 -5.86 9.97 0.07
CA GLY A 47 -6.72 10.22 -1.09
C GLY A 47 -5.97 10.43 -2.40
N SER A 48 -4.64 10.48 -2.37
CA SER A 48 -3.81 10.47 -3.58
C SER A 48 -4.06 9.20 -4.38
N LYS A 49 -4.21 9.36 -5.69
CA LYS A 49 -4.27 8.21 -6.61
C LYS A 49 -2.88 7.59 -6.72
N VAL A 50 -2.80 6.29 -6.47
CA VAL A 50 -1.55 5.53 -6.53
C VAL A 50 -1.71 4.34 -7.45
N VAL A 51 -0.62 3.95 -8.09
CA VAL A 51 -0.55 2.69 -8.84
C VAL A 51 -0.09 1.60 -7.89
N VAL A 52 -0.94 0.61 -7.66
CA VAL A 52 -0.62 -0.56 -6.85
C VAL A 52 -0.20 -1.69 -7.78
N LYS A 53 0.99 -2.23 -7.54
CA LYS A 53 1.42 -3.50 -8.13
C LYS A 53 0.96 -4.62 -7.20
N LEU A 54 -0.10 -5.32 -7.61
CA LEU A 54 -0.55 -6.53 -6.91
C LEU A 54 0.49 -7.63 -7.07
N PHE A 55 0.58 -8.50 -6.07
CA PHE A 55 1.39 -9.72 -6.13
C PHE A 55 0.67 -10.83 -6.92
#